data_AF-A0A3N1NZ59-F1
#
_entry.id   AF-A0A3N1NZ59-F1
#
_cell.length_a   1.000
_cell.length_b   1.000
_cell.length_c   1.000
_cell.angle_alpha   90.00
_cell.angle_beta   90.00
_cell.angle_gamma   90.00
#
_symmetry.space_group_name_H-M   'P 1'
#
loop_
_entity.id
_entity.type
_entity.pdbx_description
1 polymer ?
#
loop_
_entity_poly.entity_id
_entity_poly.type
_entity_poly.pdbx_seq_one_letter_code
_entity_poly.pdbx_strand_id
1 'polypeptide(L)'
;MATEKEKAILRKNLEKYEGKVSHMYLDSKGFVTVGIGHLLSTVASAQLLAFKNSKNLPATQEEIKADYDSVKKQPANRLASMYKKHTKLRLPDAEIDKLTNKHIQSFESELKRIYSDFDSFPSKARLALFDLIFNLGMTELNNNWPNFNAAVKAKDWQKAADNSSRKSPISDARNKYVKDLLEACVDDSKEAAGSGNSK
;
A
#
# COMPACT_ATOMS: atom_id res chain seq x y z
N MET A 1 -3.95 15.39 -5.44
CA MET A 1 -3.15 14.84 -4.32
C MET A 1 -4.10 14.20 -3.34
N ALA A 2 -3.79 13.00 -2.85
CA ALA A 2 -4.54 12.39 -1.75
C ALA A 2 -4.59 13.35 -0.56
N THR A 3 -5.79 13.54 0.01
CA THR A 3 -5.98 14.40 1.17
C THR A 3 -5.31 13.81 2.41
N GLU A 4 -5.07 14.62 3.44
CA GLU A 4 -4.50 14.10 4.71
C GLU A 4 -5.41 13.06 5.37
N LYS A 5 -6.73 13.22 5.23
CA LYS A 5 -7.71 12.23 5.70
C LYS A 5 -7.56 10.91 4.94
N GLU A 6 -7.44 10.95 3.61
CA GLU A 6 -7.20 9.75 2.80
C GLU A 6 -5.87 9.10 3.16
N LYS A 7 -4.78 9.86 3.27
CA LYS A 7 -3.47 9.32 3.69
C LYS A 7 -3.53 8.65 5.06
N ALA A 8 -4.26 9.22 6.02
CA ALA A 8 -4.44 8.61 7.34
C ALA A 8 -5.20 7.27 7.25
N ILE A 9 -6.28 7.21 6.46
CA ILE A 9 -7.03 5.96 6.21
C ILE A 9 -6.14 4.93 5.52
N LEU A 10 -5.41 5.33 4.48
CA LEU A 10 -4.51 4.46 3.73
C LEU A 10 -3.41 3.89 4.62
N ARG A 11 -2.71 4.72 5.41
CA ARG A 11 -1.70 4.24 6.36
C ARG A 11 -2.26 3.19 7.32
N LYS A 12 -3.42 3.49 7.94
CA LYS A 12 -4.07 2.57 8.88
C LYS A 12 -4.45 1.24 8.24
N ASN A 13 -4.98 1.25 7.01
CA ASN A 13 -5.39 0.03 6.32
C ASN A 13 -4.20 -0.76 5.79
N LEU A 14 -3.20 -0.11 5.23
CA LEU A 14 -1.98 -0.78 4.80
C LEU A 14 -1.27 -1.41 6.00
N GLU A 15 -1.17 -0.73 7.13
CA GLU A 15 -0.64 -1.33 8.38
C GLU A 15 -1.47 -2.54 8.83
N LYS A 16 -2.81 -2.45 8.78
CA LYS A 16 -3.71 -3.56 9.14
C LYS A 16 -3.48 -4.80 8.26
N TYR A 17 -3.27 -4.63 6.95
CA TYR A 17 -3.22 -5.74 5.99
C TYR A 17 -1.80 -6.24 5.67
N GLU A 18 -0.80 -5.35 5.67
CA GLU A 18 0.60 -5.68 5.35
C GLU A 18 1.47 -5.82 6.61
N GLY A 19 1.03 -5.23 7.72
CA GLY A 19 1.82 -5.08 8.94
C GLY A 19 2.80 -3.91 8.87
N LYS A 20 3.13 -3.35 10.04
CA LYS A 20 4.19 -2.36 10.21
C LYS A 20 5.40 -3.01 10.89
N VAL A 21 6.49 -3.14 10.15
CA VAL A 21 7.70 -3.86 10.62
C VAL A 21 8.89 -2.91 10.67
N SER A 22 9.38 -2.60 11.86
CA SER A 22 10.51 -1.68 12.03
C SER A 22 11.88 -2.30 11.75
N HIS A 23 11.97 -3.62 11.56
CA HIS A 23 13.22 -4.31 11.18
C HIS A 23 13.14 -4.88 9.78
N MET A 24 14.30 -5.10 9.15
CA MET A 24 14.35 -5.73 7.83
C MET A 24 13.88 -7.20 7.90
N TYR A 25 13.12 -7.63 6.90
CA TYR A 25 12.64 -9.00 6.74
C TYR A 25 12.67 -9.43 5.27
N LEU A 26 12.54 -10.73 4.99
CA LEU A 26 12.28 -11.19 3.63
C LEU A 26 10.78 -11.30 3.39
N ASP A 27 10.30 -10.73 2.28
CA ASP A 27 8.94 -10.95 1.82
C ASP A 27 8.73 -12.39 1.28
N SER A 28 7.53 -12.69 0.81
CA SER A 28 7.20 -13.99 0.24
C SER A 28 7.98 -14.31 -1.04
N LYS A 29 8.52 -13.29 -1.72
CA LYS A 29 9.34 -13.41 -2.94
C LYS A 29 10.85 -13.45 -2.64
N GLY A 30 11.26 -13.36 -1.37
CA GLY A 30 12.66 -13.41 -0.95
C GLY A 30 13.40 -12.08 -1.12
N PHE A 31 12.69 -10.96 -1.20
CA PHE A 31 13.29 -9.63 -1.22
C PHE A 31 13.34 -9.00 0.16
N VAL A 32 14.43 -8.26 0.44
CA VAL A 32 14.58 -7.55 1.71
C VAL A 32 13.59 -6.39 1.74
N THR A 33 12.84 -6.29 2.82
CA THR A 33 11.70 -5.38 2.97
C THR A 33 11.72 -4.76 4.37
N VAL A 34 11.17 -3.56 4.54
CA VAL A 34 10.99 -2.89 5.84
C VAL A 34 9.70 -2.07 5.84
N GLY A 35 9.26 -1.63 7.02
CA GLY A 35 8.11 -0.74 7.18
C GLY A 35 6.81 -1.45 6.80
N ILE A 36 6.02 -0.79 5.95
CA ILE A 36 4.80 -1.32 5.36
C ILE A 36 5.11 -1.71 3.92
N GLY A 37 5.66 -2.91 3.73
CA GLY A 37 5.94 -3.47 2.40
C GLY A 37 6.98 -2.70 1.56
N HIS A 38 7.89 -1.93 2.16
CA HIS A 38 8.89 -1.17 1.41
C HIS A 38 10.08 -2.06 1.00
N LEU A 39 10.14 -2.37 -0.29
CA LEU A 39 11.20 -3.15 -0.92
C LEU A 39 12.54 -2.41 -0.89
N LEU A 40 13.56 -3.07 -0.33
CA LEU A 40 14.95 -2.68 -0.38
C LEU A 40 15.67 -3.56 -1.42
N SER A 41 15.69 -3.11 -2.67
CA SER A 41 16.23 -3.88 -3.80
C SER A 41 17.73 -4.10 -3.72
N THR A 42 18.45 -3.21 -3.02
CA THR A 42 19.91 -3.24 -2.87
C THR A 42 20.32 -2.76 -1.48
N VAL A 43 21.55 -3.08 -1.07
CA VAL A 43 22.18 -2.49 0.12
C VAL A 43 22.13 -0.96 0.04
N ALA A 44 22.46 -0.38 -1.12
CA ALA A 44 22.42 1.06 -1.32
C ALA A 44 21.02 1.66 -1.03
N SER A 45 19.94 0.98 -1.42
CA SER A 45 18.58 1.44 -1.09
C SER A 45 18.29 1.42 0.42
N ALA A 46 18.80 0.42 1.15
CA ALA A 46 18.67 0.33 2.60
C ALA A 46 19.46 1.44 3.31
N GLN A 47 20.65 1.74 2.78
CA GLN A 47 21.60 2.74 3.25
C GLN A 47 21.12 4.20 3.14
N LEU A 48 20.06 4.44 2.34
CA LEU A 48 19.38 5.74 2.27
C LEU A 48 18.41 5.99 3.44
N LEU A 49 18.09 4.97 4.23
CA LEU A 49 17.11 5.08 5.30
C LEU A 49 17.78 5.37 6.65
N ALA A 50 17.12 6.18 7.47
CA ALA A 50 17.61 6.58 8.79
C ALA A 50 17.36 5.50 9.86
N PHE A 51 17.94 4.31 9.66
CA PHE A 51 17.95 3.25 10.66
C PHE A 51 18.66 3.70 11.94
N LYS A 52 18.23 3.14 13.07
CA LYS A 52 18.83 3.38 14.37
C LYS A 52 19.22 2.07 15.05
N ASN A 53 20.31 2.12 15.80
CA ASN A 53 20.73 1.00 16.64
C ASN A 53 19.98 0.98 17.99
N SER A 54 20.29 0.01 18.85
CA SER A 54 19.67 -0.15 20.17
C SER A 54 19.88 1.03 21.13
N LYS A 55 20.88 1.90 20.86
CA LYS A 55 21.14 3.13 21.63
C LYS A 55 20.39 4.34 21.05
N ASN A 56 19.50 4.13 20.07
CA ASN A 56 18.76 5.18 19.37
C ASN A 56 19.66 6.17 18.60
N LEU A 57 20.90 5.76 18.31
CA LEU A 57 21.84 6.53 17.48
C LEU A 57 21.67 6.15 16.00
N PRO A 58 21.96 7.07 15.06
CA PRO A 58 21.99 6.75 13.63
C PRO A 58 22.91 5.55 13.36
N ALA A 59 22.41 4.59 12.59
CA ALA A 59 23.20 3.43 12.19
C ALA A 59 24.22 3.81 11.12
N THR A 60 25.41 3.21 11.15
CA THR A 60 26.41 3.41 10.09
C THR A 60 26.03 2.62 8.83
N GLN A 61 26.67 2.97 7.72
CA GLN A 61 26.48 2.32 6.44
C GLN A 61 26.86 0.82 6.51
N GLU A 62 27.87 0.48 7.30
CA GLU A 62 28.34 -0.88 7.56
C GLU A 62 27.36 -1.66 8.44
N GLU A 63 26.77 -1.03 9.47
CA GLU A 63 25.75 -1.66 10.30
C GLU A 63 24.50 -2.01 9.48
N ILE A 64 24.06 -1.08 8.61
CA ILE A 64 22.91 -1.30 7.71
C ILE A 64 23.19 -2.44 6.74
N LYS A 65 24.38 -2.46 6.14
CA LYS A 65 24.81 -3.55 5.25
C LYS A 65 24.84 -4.89 5.99
N ALA A 66 25.35 -4.93 7.22
CA ALA A 66 25.42 -6.16 8.01
C ALA A 66 24.03 -6.74 8.31
N ASP A 67 23.07 -5.91 8.70
CA ASP A 67 21.67 -6.33 8.91
C ASP A 67 21.02 -6.80 7.60
N TYR A 68 21.21 -6.05 6.50
CA TYR A 68 20.71 -6.43 5.18
C TYR A 68 21.21 -7.81 4.75
N ASP A 69 22.54 -8.03 4.80
CA ASP A 69 23.17 -9.29 4.41
C ASP A 69 22.76 -10.45 5.34
N SER A 70 22.61 -10.19 6.64
CA SER A 70 22.15 -11.16 7.63
C SER A 70 20.73 -11.65 7.31
N VAL A 71 19.82 -10.72 6.99
CA VAL A 71 18.44 -11.03 6.57
C VAL A 71 18.40 -11.73 5.23
N LYS A 72 19.21 -11.30 4.25
CA LYS A 72 19.23 -11.88 2.90
C LYS A 72 19.64 -13.36 2.87
N LYS A 73 20.40 -13.82 3.87
CA LYS A 73 20.83 -15.23 4.03
C LYS A 73 19.76 -16.14 4.65
N GLN A 74 18.65 -15.59 5.14
CA GLN A 74 17.61 -16.38 5.80
C GLN A 74 16.65 -17.01 4.78
N PRO A 75 15.94 -18.09 5.15
CA PRO A 75 14.83 -18.59 4.35
C PRO A 75 13.75 -17.53 4.17
N ALA A 76 13.22 -17.38 2.95
CA ALA A 76 12.09 -16.51 2.64
C ALA A 76 10.76 -17.11 3.12
N ASN A 77 9.65 -16.38 2.90
CA ASN A 77 8.29 -16.86 3.20
C ASN A 77 8.09 -17.25 4.68
N ARG A 78 8.65 -16.46 5.59
CA ARG A 78 8.44 -16.59 7.05
C ARG A 78 7.77 -15.32 7.58
N LEU A 79 7.18 -15.42 8.77
CA LEU A 79 6.65 -14.25 9.47
C LEU A 79 7.76 -13.21 9.68
N ALA A 80 7.44 -11.94 9.45
CA ALA A 80 8.39 -10.84 9.60
C ALA A 80 9.07 -10.82 10.99
N SER A 81 8.32 -11.18 12.05
CA SER A 81 8.84 -11.29 13.42
C SER A 81 10.00 -12.28 13.58
N MET A 82 10.08 -13.32 12.74
CA MET A 82 11.15 -14.32 12.79
C MET A 82 12.51 -13.75 12.37
N TYR A 83 12.52 -12.70 11.52
CA TYR A 83 13.75 -12.04 11.09
C TYR A 83 14.31 -11.08 12.15
N LYS A 84 13.53 -10.75 13.20
CA LYS A 84 13.92 -9.81 14.24
C LYS A 84 15.24 -10.19 14.93
N LYS A 85 15.48 -11.48 15.13
CA LYS A 85 16.73 -12.00 15.74
C LYS A 85 17.97 -11.87 14.86
N HIS A 86 17.77 -11.63 13.55
CA HIS A 86 18.82 -11.45 12.56
C HIS A 86 19.15 -9.97 12.30
N THR A 87 18.48 -9.06 13.01
CA THR A 87 18.63 -7.61 12.86
C THR A 87 18.96 -6.95 14.19
N LYS A 88 19.83 -5.95 14.15
CA LYS A 88 20.18 -5.09 15.28
C LYS A 88 19.58 -3.69 15.15
N LEU A 89 19.15 -3.32 13.94
CA LEU A 89 18.68 -1.99 13.60
C LEU A 89 17.15 -1.93 13.50
N ARG A 90 16.62 -0.74 13.76
CA ARG A 90 15.20 -0.43 13.59
C ARG A 90 15.02 0.86 12.82
N LEU A 91 14.09 0.87 11.89
CA LEU A 91 13.62 2.07 11.22
C LEU A 91 12.56 2.74 12.11
N PRO A 92 12.74 4.02 12.49
CA PRO A 92 11.76 4.73 13.29
C PRO A 92 10.39 4.84 12.60
N ASP A 93 9.33 4.83 13.39
CA ASP A 93 7.95 4.94 12.90
C ASP A 93 7.71 6.16 12.00
N ALA A 94 8.31 7.30 12.33
CA ALA A 94 8.22 8.50 11.51
C ALA A 94 8.84 8.32 10.11
N GLU A 95 9.89 7.50 9.99
CA GLU A 95 10.51 7.19 8.70
C GLU A 95 9.68 6.18 7.91
N ILE A 96 9.05 5.22 8.58
CA ILE A 96 8.08 4.31 7.96
C ILE A 96 6.92 5.11 7.37
N ASP A 97 6.36 6.05 8.13
CA ASP A 97 5.26 6.91 7.68
C ASP A 97 5.66 7.77 6.47
N LYS A 98 6.89 8.31 6.46
CA LYS A 98 7.44 9.03 5.29
C LYS A 98 7.53 8.14 4.07
N LEU A 99 8.01 6.91 4.21
CA LEU A 99 8.08 5.94 3.10
C LEU A 99 6.67 5.61 2.57
N THR A 100 5.72 5.33 3.45
CA THR A 100 4.34 5.04 3.06
C THR A 100 3.70 6.23 2.35
N ASN A 101 3.92 7.46 2.83
CA ASN A 101 3.42 8.66 2.16
C ASN A 101 4.05 8.85 0.77
N LYS A 102 5.34 8.54 0.61
CA LYS A 102 6.01 8.58 -0.70
C LYS A 102 5.42 7.54 -1.66
N HIS A 103 5.12 6.33 -1.18
CA HIS A 103 4.41 5.32 -1.98
C HIS A 103 3.03 5.81 -2.41
N ILE A 104 2.24 6.38 -1.51
CA ILE A 104 0.92 6.94 -1.84
C ILE A 104 1.03 8.00 -2.95
N GLN A 105 2.03 8.87 -2.89
CA GLN A 105 2.26 9.88 -3.93
C GLN A 105 2.64 9.25 -5.30
N SER A 106 3.50 8.24 -5.30
CA SER A 106 3.85 7.50 -6.52
C SER A 106 2.64 6.78 -7.11
N PHE A 107 1.89 6.05 -6.28
CA PHE A 107 0.68 5.34 -6.70
C PHE A 107 -0.40 6.28 -7.20
N GLU A 108 -0.55 7.47 -6.61
CA GLU A 108 -1.46 8.48 -7.14
C GLU A 108 -1.08 8.89 -8.56
N SER A 109 0.22 9.11 -8.80
CA SER A 109 0.71 9.47 -10.14
C SER A 109 0.48 8.35 -11.15
N GLU A 110 0.62 7.09 -10.73
CA GLU A 110 0.35 5.91 -11.55
C GLU A 110 -1.15 5.73 -11.82
N LEU A 111 -1.99 5.88 -10.80
CA LEU A 111 -3.46 5.83 -10.94
C LEU A 111 -3.96 6.90 -11.90
N LYS A 112 -3.41 8.11 -11.87
CA LYS A 112 -3.73 9.17 -12.84
C LYS A 112 -3.33 8.84 -14.28
N ARG A 113 -2.31 8.00 -14.48
CA ARG A 113 -1.95 7.49 -15.81
C ARG A 113 -2.95 6.44 -16.30
N ILE A 114 -3.50 5.62 -15.40
CA ILE A 114 -4.51 4.61 -15.74
C ILE A 114 -5.90 5.26 -15.96
N TYR A 115 -6.25 6.24 -15.10
CA TYR A 115 -7.54 6.92 -15.08
C TYR A 115 -7.31 8.45 -15.09
N SER A 116 -7.49 9.08 -16.25
CA SER A 116 -7.19 10.51 -16.44
C SER A 116 -8.04 11.46 -15.58
N ASP A 117 -9.23 11.04 -15.18
CA ASP A 117 -10.16 11.80 -14.33
C ASP A 117 -10.16 11.34 -12.86
N PHE A 118 -9.11 10.64 -12.42
CA PHE A 118 -8.96 10.11 -11.06
C PHE A 118 -9.19 11.14 -9.95
N ASP A 119 -8.79 12.40 -10.15
CA ASP A 119 -8.99 13.48 -9.17
C ASP A 119 -10.47 13.80 -8.93
N SER A 120 -11.36 13.45 -9.87
CA SER A 120 -12.81 13.65 -9.76
C SER A 120 -13.55 12.49 -9.10
N PHE A 121 -12.87 11.37 -8.83
CA PHE A 121 -13.50 10.19 -8.27
C PHE A 121 -13.93 10.40 -6.80
N PRO A 122 -15.04 9.77 -6.36
CA PRO A 122 -15.42 9.76 -4.96
C PRO A 122 -14.26 9.26 -4.08
N SER A 123 -14.12 9.82 -2.87
CA SER A 123 -13.01 9.47 -1.98
C SER A 123 -12.95 7.97 -1.67
N LYS A 124 -14.10 7.30 -1.52
CA LYS A 124 -14.18 5.85 -1.32
C LYS A 124 -13.64 5.06 -2.52
N ALA A 125 -13.97 5.45 -3.74
CA ALA A 125 -13.42 4.85 -4.96
C ALA A 125 -11.90 5.05 -5.04
N ARG A 126 -11.40 6.25 -4.70
CA ARG A 126 -9.95 6.52 -4.64
C ARG A 126 -9.25 5.62 -3.61
N LEU A 127 -9.82 5.45 -2.42
CA LEU A 127 -9.29 4.54 -1.39
C LEU A 127 -9.24 3.08 -1.86
N ALA A 128 -10.28 2.61 -2.57
CA ALA A 128 -10.31 1.27 -3.15
C ALA A 128 -9.20 1.08 -4.19
N LEU A 129 -9.02 2.05 -5.09
CA LEU A 129 -7.98 2.04 -6.11
C LEU A 129 -6.57 2.09 -5.53
N PHE A 130 -6.35 2.86 -4.46
CA PHE A 130 -5.07 2.87 -3.73
C PHE A 130 -4.75 1.51 -3.10
N ASP A 131 -5.72 0.83 -2.48
CA ASP A 131 -5.48 -0.50 -1.91
C ASP A 131 -5.18 -1.55 -2.99
N LEU A 132 -5.86 -1.46 -4.14
CA LEU A 132 -5.61 -2.34 -5.29
C LEU A 132 -4.22 -2.11 -5.89
N ILE A 133 -3.84 -0.86 -6.21
CA ILE A 133 -2.54 -0.58 -6.82
C ILE A 133 -1.37 -0.86 -5.85
N PHE A 134 -1.57 -0.70 -4.54
CA PHE A 134 -0.55 -1.10 -3.57
C PHE A 134 -0.27 -2.60 -3.65
N ASN A 135 -1.32 -3.41 -3.75
CA ASN A 135 -1.18 -4.86 -3.78
C ASN A 135 -0.71 -5.40 -5.14
N LEU A 136 -1.22 -4.84 -6.23
CA LEU A 136 -1.01 -5.35 -7.60
C LEU A 136 0.17 -4.66 -8.30
N GLY A 137 0.41 -3.40 -7.99
CA GLY A 137 1.23 -2.49 -8.80
C GLY A 137 0.50 -2.01 -10.07
N MET A 138 1.01 -0.92 -10.66
CA MET A 138 0.42 -0.30 -11.85
C MET A 138 0.29 -1.27 -13.03
N THR A 139 1.34 -2.03 -13.34
CA THR A 139 1.38 -2.91 -14.52
C THR A 139 0.30 -3.98 -14.47
N GLU A 140 0.14 -4.65 -13.33
CA GLU A 140 -0.86 -5.69 -13.14
C GLU A 140 -2.27 -5.11 -13.19
N LEU A 141 -2.52 -4.03 -12.43
CA LEU A 141 -3.82 -3.36 -12.39
C LEU A 141 -4.23 -2.85 -13.78
N ASN A 142 -3.30 -2.31 -14.57
CA ASN A 142 -3.60 -1.78 -15.89
C ASN A 142 -3.89 -2.89 -16.92
N ASN A 143 -3.10 -3.96 -16.91
CA ASN A 143 -3.10 -4.93 -18.02
C ASN A 143 -4.04 -6.11 -17.80
N ASN A 144 -4.25 -6.54 -16.54
CA ASN A 144 -4.91 -7.82 -16.24
C ASN A 144 -6.29 -7.67 -15.59
N TRP A 145 -6.80 -6.44 -15.45
CA TRP A 145 -8.09 -6.13 -14.84
C TRP A 145 -9.06 -5.41 -15.80
N PRO A 146 -9.31 -5.93 -17.02
CA PRO A 146 -10.05 -5.22 -18.06
C PRO A 146 -11.49 -4.90 -17.66
N ASN A 147 -12.21 -5.84 -17.02
CA ASN A 147 -13.60 -5.62 -16.61
C ASN A 147 -13.72 -4.56 -15.51
N PHE A 148 -12.82 -4.62 -14.52
CA PHE A 148 -12.74 -3.63 -13.46
C PHE A 148 -12.39 -2.25 -14.02
N ASN A 149 -11.38 -2.16 -14.88
CA ASN A 149 -10.95 -0.90 -15.50
C ASN A 149 -12.04 -0.30 -16.38
N ALA A 150 -12.77 -1.11 -17.15
CA ALA A 150 -13.90 -0.65 -17.94
C ALA A 150 -15.00 -0.06 -17.04
N ALA A 151 -15.33 -0.72 -15.92
CA ALA A 151 -16.32 -0.23 -14.96
C ALA A 151 -15.89 1.08 -14.28
N VAL A 152 -14.65 1.18 -13.81
CA VAL A 152 -14.09 2.41 -13.21
C VAL A 152 -14.13 3.58 -14.20
N LYS A 153 -13.71 3.36 -15.46
CA LYS A 153 -13.75 4.39 -16.51
C LYS A 153 -15.18 4.83 -16.85
N ALA A 154 -16.14 3.93 -16.74
CA ALA A 154 -17.56 4.23 -16.90
C ALA A 154 -18.20 4.82 -15.63
N LYS A 155 -17.46 4.94 -14.51
CA LYS A 155 -17.96 5.31 -13.17
C LYS A 155 -19.08 4.39 -12.68
N ASP A 156 -19.11 3.16 -13.17
CA ASP A 156 -20.01 2.10 -12.74
C ASP A 156 -19.41 1.42 -11.50
N TRP A 157 -19.63 2.06 -10.34
CA TRP A 157 -19.00 1.63 -9.09
C TRP A 157 -19.51 0.27 -8.61
N GLN A 158 -20.77 -0.09 -8.91
CA GLN A 158 -21.30 -1.40 -8.57
C GLN A 158 -20.59 -2.49 -9.38
N LYS A 159 -20.45 -2.32 -10.69
CA LYS A 159 -19.72 -3.28 -11.53
C LYS A 159 -18.24 -3.32 -11.19
N ALA A 160 -17.64 -2.19 -10.81
CA ALA A 160 -16.27 -2.16 -10.30
C ALA A 160 -16.16 -2.98 -9.01
N ALA A 161 -17.11 -2.86 -8.08
CA ALA A 161 -17.15 -3.63 -6.84
C ALA A 161 -17.20 -5.14 -7.12
N ASP A 162 -18.06 -5.57 -8.04
CA ASP A 162 -18.20 -6.98 -8.43
C ASP A 162 -16.96 -7.56 -9.11
N ASN A 163 -16.12 -6.70 -9.69
CA ASN A 163 -14.88 -7.08 -10.37
C ASN A 163 -13.61 -6.73 -9.57
N SER A 164 -13.72 -6.42 -8.28
CA SER A 164 -12.60 -5.94 -7.44
C SER A 164 -11.84 -7.04 -6.66
N SER A 165 -12.32 -8.29 -6.67
CA SER A 165 -11.79 -9.35 -5.82
C SER A 165 -10.44 -9.89 -6.32
N ARG A 166 -9.42 -9.85 -5.47
CA ARG A 166 -8.09 -10.42 -5.74
C ARG A 166 -8.05 -11.88 -5.32
N LYS A 167 -7.25 -12.69 -6.02
CA LYS A 167 -7.04 -14.10 -5.69
C LYS A 167 -6.18 -14.26 -4.41
N SER A 168 -6.18 -15.48 -3.86
CA SER A 168 -5.26 -15.91 -2.80
C SER A 168 -3.82 -15.48 -3.11
N PRO A 169 -3.03 -15.02 -2.11
CA PRO A 169 -3.24 -15.12 -0.67
C PRO A 169 -3.99 -13.95 -0.01
N ILE A 170 -4.68 -13.12 -0.80
CA ILE A 170 -5.40 -11.96 -0.24
C ILE A 170 -6.64 -12.42 0.53
N SER A 171 -6.77 -11.97 1.79
CA SER A 171 -7.89 -12.35 2.65
C SER A 171 -9.23 -11.83 2.13
N ASP A 172 -10.29 -12.62 2.36
CA ASP A 172 -11.67 -12.22 2.06
C ASP A 172 -12.06 -10.92 2.76
N ALA A 173 -11.56 -10.67 3.97
CA ALA A 173 -11.79 -9.43 4.70
C ALA A 173 -11.18 -8.19 4.00
N ARG A 174 -10.04 -8.34 3.30
CA ARG A 174 -9.44 -7.24 2.52
C ARG A 174 -10.18 -7.03 1.19
N ASN A 175 -10.58 -8.11 0.52
CA ASN A 175 -11.40 -8.03 -0.68
C ASN A 175 -12.77 -7.40 -0.37
N LYS A 176 -13.41 -7.81 0.73
CA LYS A 176 -14.66 -7.22 1.20
C LYS A 176 -14.52 -5.72 1.50
N TYR A 177 -13.45 -5.30 2.17
CA TYR A 177 -13.21 -3.87 2.43
C TYR A 177 -13.18 -3.04 1.13
N VAL A 178 -12.48 -3.51 0.09
CA VAL A 178 -12.42 -2.81 -1.21
C VAL A 178 -13.79 -2.82 -1.90
N LYS A 179 -14.50 -3.96 -1.87
CA LYS A 179 -15.85 -4.08 -2.42
C LYS A 179 -16.81 -3.08 -1.77
N ASP A 180 -16.84 -3.05 -0.43
CA ASP A 180 -17.73 -2.18 0.35
C ASP A 180 -17.49 -0.69 0.07
N LEU A 181 -16.23 -0.27 -0.14
CA LEU A 181 -15.92 1.11 -0.53
C LEU A 181 -16.54 1.50 -1.88
N LEU A 182 -16.46 0.59 -2.86
CA LEU A 182 -16.98 0.83 -4.20
C LEU A 182 -18.51 0.82 -4.21
N GLU A 183 -19.16 -0.11 -3.51
CA GLU A 183 -20.62 -0.13 -3.36
C GLU A 183 -21.13 1.14 -2.68
N ALA A 184 -20.45 1.60 -1.62
CA ALA A 184 -20.82 2.82 -0.91
C ALA A 184 -20.61 4.13 -1.70
N CYS A 185 -20.04 4.08 -2.92
CA CYS A 185 -20.03 5.23 -3.84
C CYS A 185 -21.39 5.44 -4.53
N VAL A 186 -22.19 4.38 -4.66
CA VAL A 186 -23.53 4.42 -5.27
C VAL A 186 -24.48 5.21 -4.37
N ASP A 187 -24.39 5.03 -3.05
CA ASP A 187 -25.25 5.70 -2.09
C ASP A 187 -24.94 7.21 -2.00
N ASP A 188 -23.66 7.58 -1.99
CA ASP A 188 -23.24 9.00 -1.99
C ASP A 188 -23.77 9.75 -3.25
N SER A 189 -23.84 9.07 -4.39
CA SER A 189 -24.39 9.67 -5.63
C SER A 189 -25.90 9.90 -5.58
N LYS A 190 -26.65 9.05 -4.85
CA LYS A 190 -28.10 9.20 -4.66
C LYS A 190 -28.43 10.32 -3.68
N GLU A 191 -27.65 10.45 -2.61
CA GLU A 191 -27.78 11.56 -1.65
C GLU A 191 -27.48 12.92 -2.29
N ALA A 192 -26.43 13.00 -3.12
CA ALA A 192 -26.10 14.21 -3.86
C ALA A 192 -27.19 14.61 -4.87
N ALA A 193 -27.84 13.64 -5.54
CA ALA A 193 -28.93 13.89 -6.48
C ALA A 193 -30.26 14.26 -5.78
N GLY A 194 -30.55 13.70 -4.60
CA GLY A 194 -31.75 13.98 -3.81
C GLY A 194 -31.75 15.36 -3.13
N SER A 195 -30.58 15.95 -2.93
CA SER A 195 -30.41 17.27 -2.30
C SER A 195 -30.68 18.46 -3.25
N GLY A 196 -30.88 18.19 -4.55
CA GLY A 196 -31.06 19.20 -5.59
C GLY A 196 -32.50 19.62 -5.88
N ASN A 197 -33.50 18.98 -5.25
CA ASN A 197 -34.91 19.23 -5.55
C ASN A 197 -35.68 19.70 -4.31
N SER A 198 -35.36 20.91 -3.85
CA SER A 198 -36.19 21.69 -2.93
C SER A 198 -36.01 23.17 -3.24
N LYS A 199 -36.79 23.65 -4.21
CA LYS A 199 -37.24 25.04 -4.33
C LYS A 199 -38.68 25.03 -4.79
#